data_AF-A0A2H0ENH8-F1
#
_entry.id   AF-A0A2H0ENH8-F1
#
_cell.length_a   1.000
_cell.length_b   1.000
_cell.length_c   1.000
_cell.angle_alpha   90.00
_cell.angle_beta   90.00
_cell.angle_gamma   90.00
#
_symmetry.space_group_name_H-M   'P 1'
#
loop_
_entity.id
_entity.type
_entity.pdbx_description
1 polymer ?
#
loop_
_entity_poly.entity_id
_entity_poly.type
_entity_poly.pdbx_seq_one_letter_code
_entity_poly.pdbx_strand_id
1 'polypeptide(L)'
;AALETTWSGDARLRARALLEVIYATGLRVSELVGLPVSAARGDPRVLLVRGKGGRERLVPLTDPARAALADWLTARDAGQKAQKAAKPSPFLFPSRGATGHLTRERFFQMVKDLALAAGLNPAHVSPHALRHAFATHLL
;
A
#
# COMPACT_ATOMS: atom_id res chain seq x y z
N ALA A 1 -4.54 -12.36 16.97
CA ALA A 1 -5.83 -12.38 17.69
C ALA A 1 -6.82 -11.33 17.17
N ALA A 2 -6.72 -10.02 17.49
CA ALA A 2 -7.77 -9.04 17.09
C ALA A 2 -7.81 -8.67 15.60
N LEU A 3 -6.64 -8.65 14.93
CA LEU A 3 -6.52 -8.36 13.49
C LEU A 3 -7.05 -9.47 12.57
N GLU A 4 -7.23 -10.68 13.09
CA GLU A 4 -7.62 -11.85 12.30
C GLU A 4 -9.13 -11.91 12.04
N THR A 5 -9.93 -11.29 12.91
CA THR A 5 -11.40 -11.42 12.88
C THR A 5 -12.10 -10.36 12.04
N THR A 6 -11.46 -9.22 11.76
CA THR A 6 -12.11 -8.05 11.10
C THR A 6 -11.77 -7.90 9.61
N TRP A 7 -10.73 -8.57 9.12
CA TRP A 7 -10.23 -8.39 7.75
C TRP A 7 -10.09 -9.72 7.03
N SER A 8 -10.62 -9.81 5.79
CA SER A 8 -10.38 -10.97 4.92
C SER A 8 -8.88 -11.16 4.67
N GLY A 9 -8.46 -12.38 4.29
CA GLY A 9 -7.06 -12.70 3.97
C GLY A 9 -6.44 -11.69 3.00
N ASP A 10 -7.10 -11.46 1.86
CA ASP A 10 -6.64 -10.49 0.85
C ASP A 10 -6.57 -9.05 1.39
N ALA A 11 -7.52 -8.66 2.24
CA ALA A 11 -7.53 -7.32 2.81
C ALA A 11 -6.33 -7.11 3.75
N ARG A 12 -5.93 -8.14 4.50
CA ARG A 12 -4.71 -8.10 5.35
C ARG A 12 -3.45 -8.03 4.52
N LEU A 13 -3.34 -8.83 3.46
CA LEU A 13 -2.19 -8.80 2.54
C LEU A 13 -2.05 -7.42 1.89
N ARG A 14 -3.16 -6.83 1.44
CA ARG A 14 -3.18 -5.47 0.90
C ARG A 14 -2.72 -4.44 1.93
N ALA A 15 -3.23 -4.52 3.16
CA ALA A 15 -2.89 -3.59 4.22
C ALA A 15 -1.40 -3.65 4.57
N ARG A 16 -0.87 -4.87 4.70
CA ARG A 16 0.56 -5.10 4.95
C ARG A 16 1.41 -4.52 3.83
N ALA A 17 1.09 -4.82 2.56
CA ALA A 17 1.82 -4.26 1.42
C ALA A 17 1.79 -2.72 1.39
N LEU A 18 0.65 -2.10 1.67
CA LEU A 18 0.55 -0.64 1.75
C LEU A 18 1.44 -0.05 2.84
N LEU A 19 1.44 -0.65 4.04
CA LEU A 19 2.25 -0.19 5.17
C LEU A 19 3.74 -0.40 4.94
N GLU A 20 4.15 -1.58 4.47
CA GLU A 20 5.56 -1.88 4.23
C GLU A 20 6.13 -1.01 3.10
N VAL A 21 5.37 -0.79 2.02
CA VAL A 21 5.82 0.07 0.92
C VAL A 21 5.93 1.52 1.38
N ILE A 22 4.92 2.08 2.06
CA ILE A 22 4.99 3.48 2.50
C ILE A 22 6.12 3.67 3.52
N TYR A 23 6.36 2.67 4.37
CA TYR A 23 7.44 2.68 5.35
C TYR A 23 8.82 2.50 4.70
N ALA A 24 8.97 1.70 3.65
CA ALA A 24 10.25 1.56 2.95
C ALA A 24 10.62 2.79 2.12
N THR A 25 9.62 3.49 1.56
CA THR A 25 9.84 4.45 0.47
C THR A 25 9.56 5.91 0.83
N GLY A 26 8.85 6.18 1.93
CA GLY A 26 8.49 7.54 2.33
C GLY A 26 7.56 8.26 1.34
N LEU A 27 6.84 7.51 0.51
CA LEU A 27 5.93 8.07 -0.49
C LEU A 27 4.82 8.91 0.13
N ARG A 28 4.36 9.91 -0.62
CA ARG A 28 3.06 10.53 -0.31
C ARG A 28 1.98 9.47 -0.49
N VAL A 29 0.96 9.49 0.37
CA VAL A 29 -0.17 8.53 0.25
C VAL A 29 -0.83 8.60 -1.13
N SER A 30 -0.93 9.79 -1.73
CA SER A 30 -1.46 9.95 -3.09
C SER A 30 -0.60 9.28 -4.17
N GLU A 31 0.73 9.24 -3.99
CA GLU A 31 1.64 8.51 -4.89
C GLU A 31 1.47 7.01 -4.68
N LEU A 32 1.45 6.54 -3.43
CA LEU A 32 1.30 5.13 -3.07
C LEU A 32 0.02 4.51 -3.65
N VAL A 33 -1.13 5.12 -3.38
CA VAL A 33 -2.42 4.53 -3.78
C VAL A 33 -2.64 4.57 -5.29
N GLY A 34 -1.95 5.49 -5.99
CA GLY A 34 -1.98 5.62 -7.44
C GLY A 34 -0.90 4.82 -8.18
N LEU A 35 -0.07 4.04 -7.48
CA LEU A 35 1.01 3.27 -8.10
C LEU A 35 0.47 2.33 -9.18
N PRO A 36 1.06 2.32 -10.39
CA PRO A 36 0.71 1.34 -11.40
C PRO A 36 1.27 -0.04 -10.99
N VAL A 37 0.54 -1.11 -11.30
CA VAL A 37 0.98 -2.48 -10.99
C VAL A 37 2.31 -2.82 -11.68
N SER A 38 2.56 -2.23 -12.86
CA SER A 38 3.81 -2.41 -13.61
C SER A 38 5.05 -1.97 -12.83
N ALA A 39 4.93 -1.00 -11.92
CA ALA A 39 6.05 -0.56 -11.09
C ALA A 39 6.52 -1.64 -10.09
N ALA A 40 5.65 -2.61 -9.75
CA ALA A 40 5.94 -3.66 -8.77
C ALA A 40 6.15 -5.05 -9.41
N ARG A 41 6.11 -5.17 -10.74
CA ARG A 41 6.33 -6.45 -11.44
C ARG A 41 7.82 -6.79 -11.49
N GLY A 42 8.13 -8.09 -11.48
CA GLY A 42 9.49 -8.60 -11.67
C GLY A 42 10.37 -8.60 -10.41
N ASP A 43 9.76 -8.67 -9.21
CA ASP A 43 10.44 -8.60 -7.90
C ASP A 43 11.47 -7.43 -7.83
N PRO A 44 11.00 -6.19 -7.99
CA PRO A 44 11.90 -5.08 -8.12
C PRO A 44 12.55 -4.75 -6.77
N ARG A 45 13.86 -4.50 -6.78
CA ARG A 45 14.58 -3.91 -5.63
C ARG A 45 14.28 -2.41 -5.46
N VAL A 46 13.72 -1.77 -6.48
CA VAL A 46 13.41 -0.34 -6.53
C VAL A 46 12.05 -0.10 -7.18
N LEU A 47 11.22 0.81 -6.66
CA LEU A 47 10.01 1.25 -7.34
C LEU A 47 10.27 2.52 -8.14
N LEU A 48 9.77 2.55 -9.38
CA LEU A 48 9.68 3.78 -10.17
C LEU A 48 8.45 4.58 -9.74
N VAL A 49 8.67 5.80 -9.24
CA VAL A 49 7.62 6.65 -8.68
C VAL A 49 7.59 7.96 -9.42
N ARG A 50 6.41 8.34 -9.94
CA ARG A 50 6.17 9.63 -10.59
C ARG A 50 5.61 10.64 -9.60
N GLY A 51 6.36 11.71 -9.33
CA GLY A 51 5.98 12.81 -8.46
C GLY A 51 5.33 13.99 -9.17
N LYS A 52 5.15 15.10 -8.45
CA LYS A 52 4.58 16.35 -8.99
C LYS A 52 5.44 16.87 -10.16
N GLY A 53 4.79 17.21 -11.27
CA GLY A 53 5.46 17.71 -12.49
C GLY A 53 6.04 16.62 -13.38
N GLY A 54 5.60 15.36 -13.23
CA GLY A 54 6.00 14.27 -14.12
C GLY A 54 7.40 13.71 -13.86
N ARG A 55 8.12 14.24 -12.86
CA ARG A 55 9.46 13.76 -12.50
C ARG A 55 9.38 12.36 -11.90
N GLU A 56 10.20 11.47 -12.43
CA GLU A 56 10.32 10.10 -11.96
C GLU A 56 11.54 9.95 -11.05
N ARG A 57 11.41 9.11 -10.03
CA ARG A 57 12.51 8.73 -9.15
C ARG A 57 12.44 7.25 -8.83
N LEU A 58 13.60 6.62 -8.65
CA LEU A 58 13.70 5.27 -8.10
C LEU A 58 13.76 5.36 -6.58
N VAL A 59 12.93 4.58 -5.90
CA VAL A 59 12.96 4.44 -4.43
C VAL A 59 13.29 2.99 -4.07
N PRO A 60 14.27 2.75 -3.18
CA PRO A 60 14.62 1.39 -2.78
C PRO A 60 13.48 0.75 -1.98
N LEU A 61 13.36 -0.58 -2.10
CA LEU A 61 12.48 -1.40 -1.27
C LEU A 61 13.32 -2.22 -0.28
N THR A 62 12.86 -2.27 0.95
CA THR A 62 13.39 -3.18 1.98
C THR A 62 12.93 -4.62 1.72
N ASP A 63 13.62 -5.60 2.29
CA ASP A 63 13.21 -7.02 2.18
C ASP A 63 11.76 -7.26 2.65
N PRO A 64 11.28 -6.70 3.79
CA PRO A 64 9.89 -6.83 4.20
C PRO A 64 8.89 -6.26 3.20
N ALA A 65 9.21 -5.13 2.57
CA ALA A 65 8.35 -4.51 1.56
C ALA A 65 8.24 -5.35 0.29
N ARG A 66 9.34 -5.96 -0.16
CA ARG A 66 9.29 -6.89 -1.31
C ARG A 66 8.46 -8.13 -1.00
N ALA A 67 8.66 -8.73 0.17
CA ALA A 67 7.89 -9.90 0.59
C ALA A 67 6.38 -9.60 0.65
N ALA A 68 6.01 -8.49 1.29
CA ALA A 68 4.61 -8.07 1.38
C ALA A 68 3.99 -7.75 -0.01
N LEU A 69 4.77 -7.15 -0.92
CA LEU A 69 4.34 -6.92 -2.29
C LEU A 69 4.12 -8.22 -3.06
N ALA A 70 5.01 -9.21 -2.92
CA ALA A 70 4.88 -10.51 -3.58
C ALA A 70 3.60 -11.25 -3.12
N ASP A 71 3.36 -11.28 -1.81
CA ASP A 71 2.14 -11.87 -1.23
C ASP A 71 0.88 -11.16 -1.77
N TRP A 72 0.90 -9.82 -1.79
CA TRP A 72 -0.22 -9.03 -2.28
C TRP A 72 -0.46 -9.21 -3.77
N LEU A 73 0.57 -9.23 -4.62
CA LEU A 73 0.42 -9.42 -6.06
C LEU A 73 -0.23 -10.77 -6.39
N THR A 74 0.14 -11.81 -5.64
CA THR A 74 -0.46 -13.15 -5.77
C THR A 74 -1.97 -13.11 -5.48
N ALA A 75 -2.37 -12.56 -4.33
CA ALA A 75 -3.78 -12.45 -3.94
C ALA A 75 -4.57 -11.51 -4.88
N ARG A 76 -3.99 -10.37 -5.24
CA ARG A 76 -4.56 -9.40 -6.18
C ARG A 76 -4.88 -10.05 -7.52
N ASP A 77 -3.93 -10.78 -8.10
CA ASP A 77 -4.09 -11.38 -9.43
C ASP A 77 -5.09 -12.53 -9.41
N ALA A 78 -5.14 -13.33 -8.34
CA ALA A 78 -6.18 -14.32 -8.12
C ALA A 78 -7.58 -13.67 -8.06
N GLY A 79 -7.73 -12.58 -7.30
CA GLY A 79 -8.98 -11.84 -7.19
C GLY A 79 -9.43 -11.19 -8.51
N GLN A 80 -8.49 -10.69 -9.32
CA GLN A 80 -8.79 -10.13 -10.66
C GLN A 80 -9.26 -11.20 -11.64
N LYS A 81 -8.65 -12.40 -11.62
CA LYS A 81 -9.09 -13.55 -12.45
C LYS A 81 -10.49 -14.01 -12.07
N ALA A 82 -10.80 -14.11 -10.78
CA ALA A 82 -12.10 -14.55 -10.27
C ALA A 82 -13.24 -13.60 -10.65
N GLN A 83 -12.97 -12.29 -10.76
CA GLN A 83 -13.99 -11.29 -11.06
C GLN A 83 -14.47 -11.31 -12.53
N LYS A 84 -13.88 -12.13 -13.43
CA LYS A 84 -14.18 -12.18 -14.88
C LYS A 84 -14.28 -10.80 -15.54
N ALA A 85 -13.67 -9.78 -14.93
CA ALA A 85 -13.86 -8.39 -15.30
C ALA A 85 -13.12 -8.09 -16.62
N ALA A 86 -13.73 -7.24 -17.44
CA ALA A 86 -13.06 -6.66 -18.60
C ALA A 86 -11.80 -5.92 -18.14
N LYS A 87 -10.65 -6.35 -18.70
CA LYS A 87 -9.27 -5.85 -18.50
C LYS A 87 -8.82 -5.72 -17.02
N PRO A 88 -7.71 -6.37 -16.61
CA PRO A 88 -7.16 -6.21 -15.26
C PRO A 88 -6.93 -4.74 -14.91
N SER A 89 -7.21 -4.35 -13.66
CA SER A 89 -6.93 -3.00 -13.19
C SER A 89 -5.45 -2.65 -13.42
N PRO A 90 -5.13 -1.43 -13.89
CA PRO A 90 -3.74 -1.00 -14.05
C PRO A 90 -3.07 -0.65 -12.72
N PHE A 91 -3.83 -0.51 -11.63
CA PHE A 91 -3.32 -0.06 -10.34
C PHE A 91 -2.82 -1.20 -9.46
N LEU A 92 -1.76 -0.93 -8.70
CA LEU A 92 -1.22 -1.87 -7.72
C LEU A 92 -2.22 -2.14 -6.58
N PHE A 93 -2.96 -1.11 -6.16
CA PHE A 93 -3.98 -1.18 -5.11
C PHE A 93 -5.37 -0.83 -5.67
N PRO A 94 -6.02 -1.74 -6.41
CA PRO A 94 -7.32 -1.48 -7.02
C PRO A 94 -8.43 -1.27 -6.00
N SER A 95 -9.44 -0.50 -6.41
CA SER A 95 -10.71 -0.31 -5.68
C SER A 95 -11.86 -0.18 -6.68
N ARG A 96 -13.10 -0.37 -6.21
CA ARG A 96 -14.32 -0.27 -7.04
C ARG A 96 -14.82 1.16 -7.25
N GLY A 97 -14.19 2.14 -6.62
CA GLY A 97 -14.57 3.56 -6.74
C GLY A 97 -14.20 4.18 -8.09
N ALA A 98 -14.66 5.41 -8.33
CA ALA A 98 -14.49 6.12 -9.61
C ALA A 98 -13.03 6.26 -10.08
N THR A 99 -12.07 6.34 -9.17
CA THR A 99 -10.63 6.45 -9.50
C THR A 99 -10.00 5.12 -9.92
N GLY A 100 -10.68 3.98 -9.70
CA GLY A 100 -10.16 2.64 -9.99
C GLY A 100 -9.07 2.13 -9.02
N HIS A 101 -8.66 2.95 -8.06
CA HIS A 101 -7.65 2.63 -7.04
C HIS A 101 -8.10 3.05 -5.64
N LEU A 102 -7.39 2.56 -4.63
CA LEU A 102 -7.66 2.90 -3.22
C LEU A 102 -7.63 4.42 -3.03
N THR A 103 -8.58 4.97 -2.27
CA THR A 103 -8.55 6.39 -1.94
C THR A 103 -7.62 6.63 -0.76
N ARG A 104 -7.08 7.86 -0.69
CA ARG A 104 -6.25 8.30 0.42
C ARG A 104 -7.02 8.21 1.76
N GLU A 105 -8.29 8.59 1.73
CA GLU A 105 -9.19 8.58 2.88
C GLU A 105 -9.40 7.15 3.39
N ARG A 106 -9.60 6.18 2.47
CA ARG A 106 -9.72 4.77 2.85
C ARG A 106 -8.41 4.23 3.41
N PHE A 107 -7.27 4.60 2.85
CA PHE A 107 -5.98 4.24 3.42
C PHE A 107 -5.87 4.74 4.87
N PHE A 108 -6.26 5.98 5.18
CA PHE A 108 -6.20 6.46 6.55
C PHE A 108 -7.17 5.77 7.51
N GLN A 109 -8.38 5.44 7.06
CA GLN A 109 -9.30 4.61 7.84
C GLN A 109 -8.64 3.27 8.18
N MET A 110 -8.05 2.62 7.18
CA MET A 110 -7.32 1.36 7.35
C MET A 110 -6.19 1.47 8.40
N VAL A 111 -5.37 2.53 8.35
CA VAL A 111 -4.30 2.69 9.35
C VAL A 111 -4.86 2.93 10.75
N LYS A 112 -5.96 3.70 10.89
CA LYS A 112 -6.62 3.91 12.18
C LYS A 112 -7.18 2.61 12.77
N ASP A 113 -7.80 1.79 11.93
CA ASP A 113 -8.32 0.47 12.34
C ASP A 113 -7.19 -0.43 12.83
N LEU A 114 -6.03 -0.42 12.14
CA LEU A 114 -4.84 -1.16 12.55
C LEU A 114 -4.25 -0.63 13.86
N ALA A 115 -4.21 0.70 14.04
CA ALA A 115 -3.74 1.33 15.26
C ALA A 115 -4.60 0.92 16.47
N LEU A 116 -5.93 0.97 16.32
CA LEU A 116 -6.87 0.50 17.34
C LEU A 116 -6.63 -0.97 17.68
N ALA A 117 -6.50 -1.82 16.66
CA ALA A 117 -6.27 -3.25 16.86
C ALA A 117 -4.90 -3.57 17.49
N ALA A 118 -3.91 -2.68 17.33
CA ALA A 118 -2.61 -2.76 17.99
C ALA A 118 -2.61 -2.12 19.40
N GLY A 119 -3.74 -1.62 19.90
CA GLY A 119 -3.82 -0.94 21.19
C GLY A 119 -3.20 0.45 21.21
N LEU A 120 -2.95 1.05 20.04
CA LEU A 120 -2.39 2.39 19.89
C LEU A 120 -3.51 3.44 19.85
N ASN A 121 -3.26 4.61 20.42
CA ASN A 121 -4.19 5.74 20.32
C ASN A 121 -4.24 6.27 18.87
N PRO A 122 -5.39 6.16 18.15
CA PRO A 122 -5.48 6.58 16.75
C PRO A 122 -5.35 8.08 16.55
N ALA A 123 -5.56 8.89 17.59
CA ALA A 123 -5.38 10.34 17.53
C ALA A 123 -3.94 10.73 17.19
N HIS A 124 -2.97 9.86 17.51
CA HIS A 124 -1.55 10.10 17.25
C HIS A 124 -1.10 9.56 15.89
N VAL A 125 -1.98 8.84 15.17
CA VAL A 125 -1.67 8.21 13.89
C VAL A 125 -2.16 9.09 12.76
N SER A 126 -1.31 10.04 12.37
CA SER A 126 -1.58 11.02 11.31
C SER A 126 -0.66 10.82 10.09
N PRO A 127 -1.00 11.38 8.91
CA PRO A 127 -0.15 11.29 7.72
C PRO A 127 1.23 11.93 7.96
N HIS A 128 1.28 13.01 8.73
CA HIS A 128 2.52 13.65 9.14
C HIS A 128 3.28 12.78 10.13
N ALA A 129 2.62 12.19 11.12
CA ALA A 129 3.26 11.30 12.11
C ALA A 129 3.88 10.06 11.45
N LEU A 130 3.18 9.40 10.53
CA LEU A 130 3.71 8.26 9.77
C LEU A 130 4.93 8.63 8.94
N ARG A 131 4.87 9.79 8.26
CA ARG A 131 6.00 10.29 7.46
C ARG A 131 7.17 10.75 8.34
N HIS A 132 6.90 11.26 9.53
CA HIS A 132 7.94 11.69 10.44
C HIS A 132 8.65 10.48 11.06
N ALA A 133 7.89 9.46 11.47
CA ALA A 133 8.43 8.18 11.93
C ALA A 133 9.30 7.48 10.88
N PHE A 134 8.99 7.67 9.59
CA PHE A 134 9.85 7.25 8.48
C PHE A 134 11.18 8.01 8.47
N ALA A 135 11.12 9.36 8.49
CA ALA A 135 12.32 10.19 8.42
C ALA A 135 13.28 9.93 9.59
N THR A 136 12.76 9.54 10.75
CA THR A 136 13.57 9.21 11.94
C THR A 136 14.15 7.80 11.93
N HIS A 137 13.56 6.84 11.19
CA HIS A 137 14.09 5.46 11.09
C HIS A 137 15.14 5.29 9.97
N LEU A 138 15.28 6.29 9.09
CA LEU A 138 16.27 6.31 8.00
C LEU A 138 17.50 7.18 8.28
N LEU A 139 17.58 7.78 9.47
CA LEU A 139 18.77 8.47 10.00
C LEU A 139 19.55 7.52 10.92
#